data_AF-Q9U2H9-F1
#
_entry.id   AF-Q9U2H9-F1
#
_cell.length_a   1.000
_cell.length_b   1.000
_cell.length_c   1.000
_cell.angle_alpha   90.00
_cell.angle_beta   90.00
_cell.angle_gamma   90.00
#
_symmetry.space_group_name_H-M   'P 1'
#
loop_
_entity.id
_entity.type
_entity.pdbx_description
1 polymer ?
#
loop_
_entity_poly.entity_id
_entity_poly.type
_entity_poly.pdbx_seq_one_letter_code
_entity_poly.pdbx_strand_id
1 'polypeptide(L)'
;MSVEGLLSEVKHFNAHHLDAALGEQLFYGGKRVFSDVKPGTSSGGDHGCKGGKSELKGAIHNAKHAADKALNKEGGEDVSKLREEHSALAKKVDDLASLVAELQLQLSTLRQGQTSSVAAPAAAPAAAKEEAAGDDDFDLFGSEDEEEDEEKKKVVEERLAAYAAKKATKAGPIAKSSVILDVKPWDDETDLGEMEKLVRSIEMDGLVWGGAKLIPIGYGIKKLQIITVIEDLKVSVDDLIEKITGDFEDHVQSVDIVAFNKI
;
A
#
# COMPACT_ATOMS: atom_id res chain seq x y z
N MET A 1 18.17 -28.14 -25.98
CA MET A 1 17.13 -28.91 -25.28
C MET A 1 17.36 -30.37 -25.60
N SER A 2 17.68 -31.21 -24.60
CA SER A 2 17.94 -32.64 -24.84
C SER A 2 16.63 -33.35 -25.18
N VAL A 3 16.64 -34.27 -26.14
CA VAL A 3 15.48 -35.09 -26.51
C VAL A 3 14.90 -35.87 -25.32
N GLU A 4 15.74 -36.23 -24.35
CA GLU A 4 15.31 -36.87 -23.11
C GLU A 4 14.47 -35.95 -22.21
N GLY A 5 14.74 -34.65 -22.24
CA GLY A 5 13.97 -33.65 -21.49
C GLY A 5 12.55 -33.53 -22.03
N LEU A 6 12.41 -33.44 -23.36
CA LEU A 6 11.10 -33.39 -24.02
C LEU A 6 10.30 -34.69 -23.79
N LEU A 7 10.95 -35.86 -23.83
CA LEU A 7 10.29 -37.14 -23.53
C LEU A 7 9.82 -37.22 -22.07
N SER A 8 10.60 -36.67 -21.13
CA SER A 8 10.24 -36.64 -19.71
C SER A 8 9.08 -35.70 -19.44
N GLU A 9 9.05 -34.53 -20.09
CA GLU A 9 7.98 -33.54 -19.98
C GLU A 9 6.66 -34.06 -20.57
N VAL A 10 6.71 -34.69 -21.75
CA VAL A 10 5.52 -35.34 -22.35
C VAL A 10 4.99 -36.49 -21.48
N LYS A 11 5.88 -37.27 -20.85
CA LYS A 11 5.48 -38.31 -19.89
C LYS A 11 4.78 -37.71 -18.66
N HIS A 12 5.32 -36.63 -18.11
CA HIS A 12 4.71 -35.93 -16.96
C HIS A 12 3.34 -35.35 -17.32
N PHE A 13 3.22 -34.71 -18.48
CA PHE A 13 1.96 -34.15 -18.97
C PHE A 13 0.89 -35.23 -19.14
N ASN A 14 1.24 -36.36 -19.75
CA ASN A 14 0.30 -37.47 -19.92
C ASN A 14 -0.12 -38.09 -18.58
N ALA A 15 0.81 -38.23 -17.62
CA ALA A 15 0.49 -38.75 -16.29
C ALA A 15 -0.48 -37.82 -15.55
N HIS A 16 -0.23 -36.52 -15.54
CA HIS A 16 -1.11 -35.54 -14.89
C HIS A 16 -2.51 -35.50 -15.52
N HIS A 17 -2.60 -35.65 -16.85
CA HIS A 17 -3.89 -35.70 -17.52
C HIS A 17 -4.70 -36.97 -17.14
N LEU A 18 -4.03 -38.13 -17.02
CA LEU A 18 -4.65 -39.37 -16.56
C LEU A 18 -5.15 -39.25 -15.12
N ASP A 19 -4.37 -38.64 -14.22
CA ASP A 19 -4.79 -38.41 -12.83
C ASP A 19 -5.98 -37.44 -12.74
N ALA A 20 -6.00 -36.38 -13.54
CA ALA A 20 -7.14 -35.46 -13.60
C ALA A 20 -8.42 -36.15 -14.10
N ALA A 21 -8.31 -37.01 -15.12
CA ALA A 21 -9.44 -37.78 -15.63
C ALA A 21 -9.95 -38.81 -14.62
N LEU A 22 -9.03 -39.47 -13.89
CA LEU A 22 -9.38 -40.41 -12.83
C LEU A 22 -10.05 -39.68 -11.65
N GLY A 23 -9.55 -38.49 -11.31
CA GLY A 23 -10.15 -37.59 -10.32
C GLY A 23 -11.57 -37.20 -10.69
N GLU A 24 -11.82 -36.77 -11.94
CA GLU A 24 -13.20 -36.49 -12.38
C GLU A 24 -14.09 -37.75 -12.33
N GLN A 25 -13.57 -38.92 -12.67
CA GLN A 25 -14.35 -40.16 -12.61
C GLN A 25 -14.68 -40.57 -11.17
N LEU A 26 -13.75 -40.40 -10.23
CA LEU A 26 -13.94 -40.73 -8.80
C LEU A 26 -14.86 -39.73 -8.10
N PHE A 27 -14.71 -38.43 -8.35
CA PHE A 27 -15.48 -37.39 -7.66
C PHE A 27 -16.83 -37.11 -8.31
N TYR A 28 -16.92 -37.14 -9.65
CA TYR A 28 -18.14 -36.78 -10.38
C TYR A 28 -18.80 -37.99 -11.06
N GLY A 29 -18.32 -39.22 -10.79
CA GLY A 29 -18.92 -40.44 -11.32
C GLY A 29 -18.94 -40.49 -12.86
N GLY A 30 -18.04 -39.75 -13.52
CA GLY A 30 -18.02 -39.59 -14.98
C GLY A 30 -19.18 -38.77 -15.57
N LYS A 31 -20.02 -38.14 -14.75
CA LYS A 31 -21.06 -37.22 -15.22
C LYS A 31 -20.52 -35.81 -15.23
N ARG A 32 -20.35 -35.24 -16.43
CA ARG A 32 -20.01 -33.82 -16.64
C ARG A 32 -21.08 -32.95 -15.97
N VAL A 33 -20.82 -32.47 -14.76
CA VAL A 33 -21.77 -31.66 -13.97
C VAL A 33 -21.79 -30.18 -14.35
N PHE A 34 -20.99 -29.76 -15.32
CA PHE A 34 -21.03 -28.39 -15.85
C PHE A 34 -21.53 -28.36 -17.29
N SER A 35 -22.85 -28.28 -17.48
CA SER A 35 -23.48 -27.59 -18.63
C SER A 35 -25.00 -27.73 -18.63
N ASP A 36 -25.67 -27.14 -17.64
CA ASP A 36 -27.10 -26.76 -17.78
C ASP A 36 -27.29 -25.27 -17.53
N VAL A 37 -26.29 -24.45 -17.89
CA VAL A 37 -26.53 -23.02 -18.12
C VAL A 37 -27.31 -22.91 -19.43
N LYS A 38 -28.64 -22.89 -19.32
CA LYS A 38 -29.58 -22.65 -20.42
C LYS A 38 -29.13 -21.41 -21.19
N PRO A 39 -28.65 -21.55 -22.44
CA PRO A 39 -28.25 -20.40 -23.24
C PRO A 39 -29.50 -19.56 -23.54
N GLY A 40 -29.43 -18.27 -23.21
CA GLY A 40 -30.44 -17.29 -23.57
C GLY A 40 -30.74 -17.37 -25.07
N THR A 41 -32.03 -17.37 -25.39
CA THR A 41 -32.57 -17.56 -26.72
C THR A 41 -32.19 -16.40 -27.66
N SER A 42 -31.08 -16.53 -28.38
CA SER A 42 -30.91 -15.79 -29.64
C SER A 42 -31.27 -16.72 -30.78
N SER A 43 -32.46 -16.50 -31.33
CA SER A 43 -32.96 -17.07 -32.58
C SER A 43 -31.90 -17.00 -33.69
N GLY A 44 -31.38 -18.15 -34.12
CA GLY A 44 -30.47 -18.24 -35.27
C GLY A 44 -30.21 -19.70 -35.61
N GLY A 45 -30.61 -20.10 -36.81
CA GLY A 45 -30.74 -21.50 -37.23
C GLY A 45 -29.46 -22.31 -37.36
N ASP A 46 -29.71 -23.59 -37.14
CA ASP A 46 -29.09 -24.85 -37.52
C ASP A 46 -28.02 -24.89 -38.65
N HIS A 47 -27.10 -25.83 -38.46
CA HIS A 47 -26.14 -26.47 -39.38
C HIS A 47 -24.73 -25.88 -39.59
N GLY A 48 -23.73 -26.56 -39.03
CA GLY A 48 -22.45 -26.82 -39.71
C GLY A 48 -21.18 -26.69 -38.89
N CYS A 49 -20.81 -27.73 -38.15
CA CYS A 49 -19.48 -27.91 -37.55
C CYS A 49 -18.38 -28.05 -38.62
N LYS A 50 -18.02 -26.97 -39.32
CA LYS A 50 -16.80 -26.85 -40.13
C LYS A 50 -16.07 -25.49 -39.99
N GLY A 51 -16.34 -24.74 -38.92
CA GLY A 51 -15.74 -23.42 -38.65
C GLY A 51 -14.53 -23.38 -37.71
N GLY A 52 -14.32 -24.43 -36.89
CA GLY A 52 -13.48 -24.34 -35.67
C GLY A 52 -12.03 -23.89 -35.84
N LYS A 53 -11.36 -24.19 -36.97
CA LYS A 53 -9.97 -23.71 -37.21
C LYS A 53 -9.89 -22.19 -37.45
N SER A 54 -10.89 -21.61 -38.10
CA SER A 54 -10.91 -20.18 -38.38
C SER A 54 -11.25 -19.35 -37.14
N GLU A 55 -12.19 -19.85 -36.33
CA GLU A 55 -12.56 -19.25 -35.04
C GLU A 55 -11.40 -19.31 -34.04
N LEU A 56 -10.71 -20.45 -33.94
CA LEU A 56 -9.54 -20.59 -33.08
C LEU A 56 -8.42 -19.60 -33.49
N LYS A 57 -8.19 -19.43 -34.80
CA LYS A 57 -7.20 -18.47 -35.31
C LYS A 57 -7.59 -17.01 -34.99
N GLY A 58 -8.87 -16.67 -35.09
CA GLY A 58 -9.40 -15.37 -34.69
C GLY A 58 -9.27 -15.11 -33.18
N ALA A 59 -9.59 -16.11 -32.36
CA ALA A 59 -9.44 -16.05 -30.91
C ALA A 59 -7.97 -15.86 -30.49
N ILE A 60 -7.04 -16.59 -31.11
CA ILE A 60 -5.59 -16.43 -30.87
C ILE A 60 -5.12 -15.02 -31.27
N HIS A 61 -5.58 -14.49 -32.41
CA HIS A 61 -5.23 -13.14 -32.84
C HIS A 61 -5.73 -12.08 -31.85
N ASN A 62 -6.97 -12.21 -31.37
CA ASN A 62 -7.55 -11.30 -30.39
C ASN A 62 -6.83 -11.38 -29.03
N ALA A 63 -6.51 -12.59 -28.57
CA ALA A 63 -5.75 -12.80 -27.34
C ALA A 63 -4.35 -12.18 -27.44
N LYS A 64 -3.67 -12.34 -28.57
CA LYS A 64 -2.35 -11.72 -28.82
C LYS A 64 -2.44 -10.19 -28.81
N HIS A 65 -3.44 -9.63 -29.48
CA HIS A 65 -3.64 -8.18 -29.52
C HIS A 65 -4.05 -7.61 -28.15
N ALA A 66 -4.78 -8.37 -27.33
CA ALA A 66 -5.10 -7.99 -25.95
C ALA A 66 -3.85 -8.00 -25.05
N ALA A 67 -3.01 -9.02 -25.18
CA ALA A 67 -1.74 -9.11 -24.47
C ALA A 67 -0.77 -7.96 -24.86
N ASP A 68 -0.61 -7.68 -26.16
CA ASP A 68 0.21 -6.56 -26.65
C ASP A 68 -0.30 -5.21 -26.13
N LYS A 69 -1.63 -5.03 -26.05
CA LYS A 69 -2.23 -3.82 -25.49
C LYS A 69 -1.99 -3.68 -23.99
N ALA A 70 -2.10 -4.77 -23.22
CA ALA A 70 -1.88 -4.75 -21.78
C ALA A 70 -0.41 -4.42 -21.43
N LEU A 71 0.53 -5.03 -22.15
CA LEU A 71 1.96 -4.76 -21.95
C LEU A 71 2.36 -3.31 -22.28
N ASN A 72 1.71 -2.69 -23.27
CA ASN A 72 2.14 -1.38 -23.76
C ASN A 72 1.39 -0.19 -23.13
N LYS A 73 0.16 -0.37 -22.64
CA LYS A 73 -0.63 0.75 -22.11
C LYS A 73 -0.28 1.15 -20.68
N GLU A 74 -0.07 0.19 -19.79
CA GLU A 74 0.09 0.52 -18.36
C GLU A 74 1.56 0.72 -17.97
N GLY A 75 2.52 0.07 -18.64
CA GLY A 75 3.94 0.25 -18.32
C GLY A 75 4.63 1.36 -19.12
N GLY A 76 4.29 1.51 -20.40
CA GLY A 76 5.12 2.30 -21.34
C GLY A 76 5.08 3.80 -21.11
N GLU A 77 3.90 4.36 -20.86
CA GLU A 77 3.72 5.81 -20.67
C GLU A 77 4.31 6.26 -19.33
N ASP A 78 4.08 5.48 -18.26
CA ASP A 78 4.60 5.77 -16.93
C ASP A 78 6.13 5.64 -16.88
N VAL A 79 6.70 4.63 -17.55
CA VAL A 79 8.16 4.50 -17.69
C VAL A 79 8.76 5.68 -18.46
N SER A 80 8.07 6.20 -19.48
CA SER A 80 8.52 7.40 -20.21
C SER A 80 8.52 8.64 -19.32
N LYS A 81 7.43 8.89 -18.58
CA LYS A 81 7.31 10.00 -17.64
C LYS A 81 8.37 9.92 -16.53
N LEU A 82 8.55 8.74 -15.94
CA LEU A 82 9.56 8.51 -14.90
C LEU A 82 10.99 8.80 -15.40
N ARG A 83 11.30 8.48 -16.66
CA ARG A 83 12.63 8.78 -17.26
C ARG A 83 12.85 10.29 -17.43
N GLU A 84 11.82 11.03 -17.85
CA GLU A 84 11.89 12.49 -17.96
C GLU A 84 12.08 13.15 -16.60
N GLU A 85 11.33 12.71 -15.58
CA GLU A 85 11.48 13.18 -14.21
C GLU A 85 12.88 12.88 -13.67
N HIS A 86 13.39 11.68 -13.87
CA HIS A 86 14.73 11.30 -13.41
C HIS A 86 15.83 12.13 -14.10
N SER A 87 15.65 12.51 -15.38
CA SER A 87 16.55 13.43 -16.07
C SER A 87 16.47 14.86 -15.51
N ALA A 88 15.27 15.34 -15.19
CA ALA A 88 15.08 16.65 -14.57
C ALA A 88 15.64 16.70 -13.14
N LEU A 89 15.48 15.62 -12.36
CA LEU A 89 16.05 15.47 -11.02
C LEU A 89 17.57 15.46 -11.05
N ALA A 90 18.19 14.74 -12.00
CA ALA A 90 19.64 14.74 -12.15
C ALA A 90 20.21 16.15 -12.39
N LYS A 91 19.57 16.95 -13.27
CA LYS A 91 19.96 18.35 -13.49
C LYS A 91 19.87 19.20 -12.22
N LYS A 92 18.79 19.04 -11.45
CA LYS A 92 18.63 19.76 -10.17
C LYS A 92 19.71 19.38 -9.15
N VAL A 93 20.16 18.12 -9.15
CA VAL A 93 21.25 17.65 -8.29
C VAL A 93 22.57 18.30 -8.70
N ASP A 94 22.86 18.39 -9.99
CA ASP A 94 24.06 19.07 -10.50
C ASP A 94 24.03 20.58 -10.19
N ASP A 95 22.89 21.24 -10.36
CA ASP A 95 22.70 22.66 -10.02
C ASP A 95 22.91 22.90 -8.52
N LEU A 96 22.33 22.05 -7.66
CA LEU A 96 22.52 22.14 -6.21
C LEU A 96 23.97 21.87 -5.80
N ALA A 97 24.65 20.91 -6.43
CA ALA A 97 26.06 20.65 -6.18
C ALA A 97 26.93 21.87 -6.53
N SER A 98 26.62 22.56 -7.65
CA SER A 98 27.31 23.79 -8.04
C SER A 98 27.08 24.94 -7.06
N LEU A 99 25.83 25.11 -6.58
CA LEU A 99 25.49 26.13 -5.59
C LEU A 99 26.19 25.87 -4.24
N VAL A 100 26.25 24.60 -3.81
CA VAL A 100 26.97 24.22 -2.59
C VAL A 100 28.47 24.52 -2.73
N ALA A 101 29.08 24.22 -3.87
CA ALA A 101 30.48 24.55 -4.12
C ALA A 101 30.74 26.07 -4.10
N GLU A 102 29.84 26.86 -4.69
CA GLU A 102 29.93 28.33 -4.65
C GLU A 102 29.80 28.87 -3.22
N LEU A 103 28.85 28.35 -2.44
CA LEU A 103 28.68 28.74 -1.03
C LEU A 103 29.91 28.37 -0.20
N GLN A 104 30.54 27.21 -0.44
CA GLN A 104 31.78 26.84 0.24
C GLN A 104 32.93 27.81 -0.09
N LEU A 105 33.05 28.27 -1.34
CA LEU A 105 34.03 29.29 -1.73
C LEU A 105 33.75 30.64 -1.07
N GLN A 106 32.49 31.08 -1.05
CA GLN A 106 32.09 32.32 -0.38
C GLN A 106 32.38 32.26 1.13
N LEU A 107 32.09 31.14 1.79
CA LEU A 107 32.39 30.94 3.21
C LEU A 107 33.89 30.96 3.49
N SER A 108 34.73 30.38 2.61
CA SER A 108 36.19 30.43 2.77
C SER A 108 36.74 31.84 2.61
N THR A 109 36.19 32.63 1.68
CA THR A 109 36.57 34.04 1.46
C THR A 109 36.15 34.91 2.66
N LEU A 110 34.93 34.73 3.16
CA LEU A 110 34.42 35.48 4.32
C LEU A 110 35.22 35.16 5.59
N ARG A 111 35.57 33.87 5.78
CA ARG A 111 36.40 33.44 6.91
C ARG A 111 37.81 34.02 6.87
N GLN A 112 38.39 34.18 5.67
CA GLN A 112 39.69 34.86 5.51
C GLN A 112 39.59 36.38 5.68
N GLY A 113 38.48 37.01 5.28
CA GLY A 113 38.25 38.45 5.46
C GLY A 113 38.04 38.87 6.91
N GLN A 114 37.52 37.99 7.77
CA GLN A 114 37.24 38.32 9.18
C GLN A 114 38.47 38.31 10.09
N THR A 115 39.64 37.82 9.65
CA THR A 115 40.87 37.85 10.48
C THR A 115 41.66 39.14 10.38
N SER A 116 41.17 40.16 9.65
CA SER A 116 41.89 41.42 9.46
C SER A 116 41.03 42.67 9.67
N SER A 117 40.19 42.71 10.72
CA SER A 117 39.61 43.98 11.17
C SER A 117 39.01 43.90 12.58
N VAL A 118 39.86 43.84 13.63
CA VAL A 118 39.49 44.35 14.96
C VAL A 118 40.64 45.21 15.48
N ALA A 119 40.75 46.42 14.97
CA ALA A 119 41.48 47.51 15.60
C ALA A 119 40.46 48.51 16.16
N ALA A 120 40.56 48.72 17.47
CA ALA A 120 39.85 49.63 18.36
C ALA A 120 39.25 50.90 17.70
N PRO A 121 38.05 51.34 18.14
CA PRO A 121 38.00 52.21 19.34
C PRO A 121 36.71 52.07 20.18
N ALA A 122 36.83 52.16 21.52
CA ALA A 122 36.00 53.01 22.40
C ALA A 122 36.30 52.69 23.88
N ALA A 123 36.78 53.70 24.59
CA ALA A 123 36.95 53.71 26.03
C ALA A 123 35.71 54.33 26.70
N ALA A 124 35.09 53.62 27.65
CA ALA A 124 34.60 54.13 28.95
C ALA A 124 33.87 52.99 29.71
N PRO A 125 34.14 52.80 31.02
CA PRO A 125 33.72 51.61 31.75
C PRO A 125 32.39 51.80 32.50
N ALA A 126 31.46 50.87 32.32
CA ALA A 126 30.35 50.62 33.22
C ALA A 126 30.37 49.14 33.62
N ALA A 127 29.94 48.87 34.84
CA ALA A 127 30.36 47.77 35.68
C ALA A 127 29.66 46.40 35.43
N ALA A 128 30.37 45.34 35.87
CA ALA A 128 29.96 43.95 36.19
C ALA A 128 29.52 43.05 35.00
N LYS A 129 30.38 42.14 34.48
CA LYS A 129 30.72 40.75 34.95
C LYS A 129 29.49 39.84 35.04
N GLU A 130 29.39 38.68 34.39
CA GLU A 130 30.32 37.53 34.25
C GLU A 130 29.70 36.60 33.15
N GLU A 131 30.28 36.17 32.02
CA GLU A 131 31.55 35.52 31.63
C GLU A 131 31.51 33.96 31.68
N ALA A 132 32.31 33.35 30.78
CA ALA A 132 32.58 31.92 30.49
C ALA A 132 31.63 31.23 29.47
N ALA A 133 31.97 31.02 28.19
CA ALA A 133 33.16 30.47 27.50
C ALA A 133 33.27 28.93 27.52
N GLY A 134 33.51 28.36 26.33
CA GLY A 134 33.67 26.93 25.98
C GLY A 134 32.76 26.65 24.78
N ASP A 135 33.19 26.54 23.52
CA ASP A 135 34.42 25.97 22.95
C ASP A 135 34.80 24.64 23.61
N ASP A 136 33.98 23.62 23.35
CA ASP A 136 34.37 22.20 23.47
C ASP A 136 33.72 21.41 22.32
N ASP A 137 34.48 21.32 21.23
CA ASP A 137 34.68 20.13 20.39
C ASP A 137 33.51 19.14 20.26
N PHE A 138 32.57 19.45 19.36
CA PHE A 138 31.47 18.55 19.00
C PHE A 138 31.90 17.53 17.93
N ASP A 139 32.71 16.54 18.32
CA ASP A 139 32.91 15.27 17.59
C ASP A 139 31.82 14.25 17.98
N LEU A 140 30.63 14.40 17.38
CA LEU A 140 29.42 13.64 17.72
C LEU A 140 29.34 12.24 17.10
N PHE A 141 30.43 11.69 16.54
CA PHE A 141 30.42 10.36 15.94
C PHE A 141 31.66 9.51 16.23
N GLY A 142 32.48 9.91 17.19
CA GLY A 142 33.60 9.11 17.71
C GLY A 142 33.17 8.21 18.86
N SER A 143 32.66 7.01 18.53
CA SER A 143 32.74 5.76 19.33
C SER A 143 32.69 5.91 20.86
N GLU A 144 31.61 5.51 21.52
CA GLU A 144 31.43 4.14 22.03
C GLU A 144 30.29 4.26 23.07
N ASP A 145 29.51 3.18 23.22
CA ASP A 145 28.69 2.84 24.39
C ASP A 145 27.18 2.67 24.16
N GLU A 146 26.73 1.50 24.59
CA GLU A 146 25.69 0.65 24.03
C GLU A 146 24.36 0.82 24.79
N GLU A 147 24.07 2.04 25.29
CA GLU A 147 22.95 2.28 26.22
C GLU A 147 21.99 3.43 25.84
N GLU A 148 22.12 4.03 24.64
CA GLU A 148 21.27 5.17 24.22
C GLU A 148 20.33 4.85 23.05
N ASP A 149 19.98 3.58 22.91
CA ASP A 149 19.12 3.07 21.83
C ASP A 149 17.64 3.47 21.99
N GLU A 150 17.22 4.00 23.14
CA GLU A 150 15.84 4.43 23.38
C GLU A 150 15.57 5.88 22.98
N GLU A 151 16.55 6.78 23.16
CA GLU A 151 16.37 8.18 22.81
C GLU A 151 16.45 8.39 21.29
N LYS A 152 17.34 7.66 20.62
CA LYS A 152 17.44 7.68 19.15
C LYS A 152 16.18 7.13 18.48
N LYS A 153 15.53 6.12 19.06
CA LYS A 153 14.22 5.63 18.58
C LYS A 153 13.15 6.71 18.66
N LYS A 154 13.08 7.49 19.75
CA LYS A 154 12.14 8.60 19.88
C LYS A 154 12.41 9.72 18.88
N VAL A 155 13.67 10.09 18.65
CA VAL A 155 14.04 11.13 17.67
C VAL A 155 13.72 10.66 16.23
N VAL A 156 13.92 9.38 15.93
CA VAL A 156 13.55 8.79 14.64
C VAL A 156 12.04 8.74 14.47
N GLU A 157 11.28 8.36 15.50
CA GLU A 157 9.81 8.37 15.48
C GLU A 157 9.25 9.78 15.33
N GLU A 158 9.80 10.77 16.04
CA GLU A 158 9.39 12.17 15.92
C GLU A 158 9.70 12.71 14.51
N ARG A 159 10.85 12.33 13.92
CA ARG A 159 11.18 12.66 12.53
C ARG A 159 10.26 11.96 11.53
N LEU A 160 9.89 10.70 11.76
CA LEU A 160 8.95 9.97 10.91
C LEU A 160 7.56 10.59 10.99
N ALA A 161 7.10 10.96 12.18
CA ALA A 161 5.84 11.65 12.42
C ALA A 161 5.83 13.04 11.76
N ALA A 162 6.92 13.81 11.87
CA ALA A 162 7.05 15.10 11.20
C ALA A 162 7.10 14.95 9.67
N TYR A 163 7.65 13.85 9.13
CA TYR A 163 7.61 13.55 7.70
C TYR A 163 6.23 13.09 7.24
N ALA A 164 5.52 12.28 8.03
CA ALA A 164 4.14 11.87 7.76
C ALA A 164 3.20 13.07 7.78
N ALA A 165 3.34 13.96 8.76
CA ALA A 165 2.58 15.21 8.85
C ALA A 165 2.91 16.17 7.68
N LYS A 166 4.18 16.28 7.26
CA LYS A 166 4.56 17.10 6.09
C LYS A 166 4.11 16.50 4.77
N LYS A 167 4.02 15.18 4.65
CA LYS A 167 3.39 14.52 3.49
C LYS A 167 1.87 14.69 3.50
N ALA A 168 1.22 14.63 4.66
CA ALA A 168 -0.20 14.94 4.81
C ALA A 168 -0.51 16.42 4.52
N THR A 169 0.39 17.35 4.87
CA THR A 169 0.23 18.79 4.61
C THR A 169 0.38 19.12 3.11
N LYS A 170 1.06 18.28 2.32
CA LYS A 170 0.94 18.30 0.86
C LYS A 170 -0.36 17.61 0.47
N ALA A 171 -1.47 18.22 0.88
CA ALA A 171 -2.84 17.79 0.64
C ALA A 171 -3.09 17.73 -0.87
N GLY A 172 -2.81 16.55 -1.45
CA GLY A 172 -3.52 16.10 -2.63
C GLY A 172 -5.02 15.98 -2.31
N PRO A 173 -5.89 15.85 -3.34
CA PRO A 173 -7.32 15.71 -3.13
C PRO A 173 -7.58 14.64 -2.07
N ILE A 174 -8.23 15.04 -0.97
CA ILE A 174 -8.58 14.17 0.15
C ILE A 174 -9.65 13.20 -0.38
N ALA A 175 -9.18 12.07 -0.93
CA ALA A 175 -10.03 10.97 -1.32
C ALA A 175 -10.58 10.36 -0.05
N LYS A 176 -11.91 10.43 0.10
CA LYS A 176 -12.59 9.78 1.20
C LYS A 176 -13.19 8.49 0.65
N SER A 177 -13.27 7.44 1.46
CA SER A 177 -13.96 6.22 1.08
C SER A 177 -14.99 5.88 2.14
N SER A 178 -16.22 5.63 1.73
CA SER A 178 -17.24 5.02 2.56
C SER A 178 -17.17 3.52 2.43
N VAL A 179 -16.99 2.83 3.54
CA VAL A 179 -16.86 1.37 3.62
C VAL A 179 -17.99 0.83 4.50
N ILE A 180 -18.60 -0.25 4.04
CA ILE A 180 -19.58 -1.01 4.81
C ILE A 180 -18.92 -2.31 5.25
N LEU A 181 -18.75 -2.48 6.55
CA LEU A 181 -18.12 -3.62 7.18
C LEU A 181 -19.18 -4.50 7.82
N ASP A 182 -19.14 -5.80 7.53
CA ASP A 182 -19.93 -6.82 8.21
C ASP A 182 -19.05 -7.50 9.26
N VAL A 183 -19.36 -7.28 10.53
CA VAL A 183 -18.72 -7.95 11.66
C VAL A 183 -19.57 -9.15 12.06
N LYS A 184 -19.02 -10.35 11.92
CA LYS A 184 -19.69 -11.61 12.27
C LYS A 184 -19.28 -12.04 13.68
N PRO A 185 -20.23 -12.21 14.61
CA PRO A 185 -19.92 -12.77 15.92
C PRO A 185 -19.67 -14.28 15.83
N TRP A 186 -19.12 -14.86 16.90
CA TRP A 186 -18.97 -16.30 17.05
C TRP A 186 -20.32 -17.03 17.16
N ASP A 187 -21.28 -16.47 17.90
CA ASP A 187 -22.57 -17.09 18.15
C ASP A 187 -23.67 -16.05 18.49
N ASP A 188 -24.92 -16.51 18.62
CA ASP A 188 -26.07 -15.70 19.00
C ASP A 188 -26.07 -15.23 20.48
N GLU A 189 -25.23 -15.83 21.32
CA GLU A 189 -25.00 -15.40 22.71
C GLU A 189 -24.11 -14.16 22.83
N THR A 190 -23.33 -13.81 21.80
CA THR A 190 -22.44 -12.63 21.82
C THR A 190 -23.26 -11.34 21.83
N ASP A 191 -23.04 -10.46 22.82
CA ASP A 191 -23.78 -9.19 22.92
C ASP A 191 -23.39 -8.25 21.75
N LEU A 192 -24.33 -8.12 20.82
CA LEU A 192 -24.16 -7.30 19.62
C LEU A 192 -24.05 -5.80 19.93
N GLY A 193 -24.59 -5.35 21.07
CA GLY A 193 -24.53 -3.96 21.51
C GLY A 193 -23.17 -3.59 22.10
N GLU A 194 -22.55 -4.51 22.85
CA GLU A 194 -21.18 -4.40 23.33
C GLU A 194 -20.21 -4.40 22.15
N MET A 195 -20.38 -5.30 21.18
CA MET A 195 -19.59 -5.28 19.94
C MET A 195 -19.69 -3.93 19.20
N GLU A 196 -20.89 -3.35 19.07
CA GLU A 196 -21.03 -2.04 18.43
C GLU A 196 -20.27 -0.94 19.20
N LYS A 197 -20.36 -0.94 20.54
CA LYS A 197 -19.64 0.03 21.37
C LYS A 197 -18.13 -0.12 21.27
N LEU A 198 -17.66 -1.37 21.26
CA LEU A 198 -16.25 -1.73 21.11
C LEU A 198 -15.74 -1.25 19.74
N VAL A 199 -16.41 -1.59 18.65
CA VAL A 199 -16.03 -1.12 17.30
C VAL A 199 -16.06 0.41 17.22
N ARG A 200 -17.07 1.08 17.80
CA ARG A 200 -17.14 2.55 17.86
C ARG A 200 -16.06 3.18 18.74
N SER A 201 -15.48 2.45 19.69
CA SER A 201 -14.42 2.96 20.58
C SER A 201 -13.06 3.06 19.90
N ILE A 202 -12.88 2.38 18.75
CA ILE A 202 -11.69 2.56 17.92
C ILE A 202 -11.79 3.93 17.24
N GLU A 203 -11.02 4.90 17.73
CA GLU A 203 -10.86 6.21 17.10
C GLU A 203 -9.49 6.29 16.41
N MET A 204 -9.48 6.69 15.14
CA MET A 204 -8.26 6.93 14.35
C MET A 204 -8.41 8.25 13.57
N ASP A 205 -7.30 8.94 13.32
CA ASP A 205 -7.32 10.21 12.56
C ASP A 205 -7.82 9.96 11.13
N GLY A 206 -8.96 10.57 10.77
CA GLY A 206 -9.62 10.37 9.49
C GLY A 206 -10.64 9.23 9.43
N LEU A 207 -10.93 8.56 10.56
CA LEU A 207 -11.97 7.54 10.68
C LEU A 207 -13.25 8.14 11.27
N VAL A 208 -14.36 8.00 10.57
CA VAL A 208 -15.69 8.45 11.03
C VAL A 208 -16.67 7.30 11.00
N TRP A 209 -17.16 6.90 12.17
CA TRP A 209 -18.18 5.87 12.29
C TRP A 209 -19.56 6.40 11.90
N GLY A 210 -20.24 5.65 11.04
CA GLY A 210 -21.61 5.89 10.59
C GLY A 210 -22.66 5.11 11.39
N GLY A 211 -23.79 4.86 10.73
CA GLY A 211 -24.86 4.03 11.28
C GLY A 211 -24.45 2.55 11.33
N ALA A 212 -24.91 1.85 12.36
CA ALA A 212 -24.82 0.40 12.45
C ALA A 212 -26.23 -0.21 12.38
N LYS A 213 -26.34 -1.41 11.80
CA LYS A 213 -27.58 -2.20 11.78
C LYS A 213 -27.26 -3.67 11.96
N LEU A 214 -28.16 -4.38 12.63
CA LEU A 214 -28.05 -5.83 12.80
C LEU A 214 -28.79 -6.52 11.65
N ILE A 215 -28.07 -7.32 10.86
CA ILE A 215 -28.63 -8.10 9.76
C ILE A 215 -28.68 -9.58 10.17
N PRO A 216 -29.81 -10.27 10.09
CA PRO A 216 -29.86 -11.72 10.31
C PRO A 216 -29.14 -12.46 9.16
N ILE A 217 -28.20 -13.35 9.47
CA ILE A 217 -27.55 -14.23 8.48
C ILE A 217 -28.33 -15.55 8.35
N GLY A 218 -28.88 -16.02 9.47
CA GLY A 218 -29.59 -17.30 9.56
C GLY A 218 -29.28 -17.99 10.90
N TYR A 219 -30.06 -19.02 11.23
CA TYR A 219 -29.84 -19.85 12.42
C TYR A 219 -29.79 -19.09 13.77
N GLY A 220 -30.53 -17.98 13.89
CA GLY A 220 -30.53 -17.15 15.11
C GLY A 220 -29.40 -16.10 15.16
N ILE A 221 -28.32 -16.31 14.39
CA ILE A 221 -27.15 -15.43 14.38
C ILE A 221 -27.40 -14.19 13.51
N LYS A 222 -27.05 -13.03 14.08
CA LYS A 222 -27.08 -11.72 13.42
C LYS A 222 -25.65 -11.20 13.26
N LYS A 223 -25.35 -10.59 12.12
CA LYS A 223 -24.12 -9.81 11.91
C LYS A 223 -24.37 -8.34 12.17
N LEU A 224 -23.34 -7.65 12.65
CA LEU A 224 -23.31 -6.20 12.78
C LEU A 224 -22.79 -5.60 11.48
N GLN A 225 -23.66 -4.94 10.71
CA GLN A 225 -23.26 -4.15 9.56
C GLN A 225 -23.04 -2.71 10.01
N ILE A 226 -21.79 -2.24 9.96
CA ILE A 226 -21.41 -0.87 10.33
C ILE A 226 -20.86 -0.13 9.13
N ILE A 227 -21.26 1.13 8.98
CA ILE A 227 -20.73 2.03 7.95
C ILE A 227 -19.60 2.83 8.58
N THR A 228 -18.49 2.96 7.87
CA THR A 228 -17.37 3.83 8.24
C THR A 228 -16.95 4.68 7.06
N VAL A 229 -16.49 5.91 7.32
CA VAL A 229 -15.90 6.79 6.32
C VAL A 229 -14.45 7.01 6.71
N ILE A 230 -13.53 6.66 5.81
CA ILE A 230 -12.09 6.79 5.99
C ILE A 230 -11.51 7.84 5.05
N GLU A 231 -10.44 8.49 5.49
CA GLU A 231 -9.54 9.25 4.62
C GLU A 231 -8.43 8.33 4.10
N ASP A 232 -8.46 7.99 2.81
CA ASP A 232 -7.55 7.00 2.17
C ASP A 232 -6.05 7.35 2.37
N LEU A 233 -5.73 8.63 2.61
CA LEU A 233 -4.35 9.08 2.83
C LEU A 233 -3.80 8.79 4.23
N LYS A 234 -4.67 8.50 5.19
CA LYS A 234 -4.31 8.35 6.60
C LYS A 234 -4.66 6.98 7.16
N VAL A 235 -5.79 6.41 6.73
CA VAL A 235 -6.32 5.15 7.25
C VAL A 235 -6.57 4.20 6.10
N SER A 236 -5.90 3.05 6.12
CA SER A 236 -6.18 1.94 5.22
C SER A 236 -7.34 1.12 5.77
N VAL A 237 -8.20 0.59 4.89
CA VAL A 237 -9.28 -0.32 5.29
C VAL A 237 -8.72 -1.59 5.93
N ASP A 238 -7.62 -2.11 5.38
CA ASP A 238 -6.97 -3.32 5.89
C ASP A 238 -6.44 -3.11 7.32
N ASP A 239 -5.73 -2.01 7.58
CA ASP A 239 -5.26 -1.65 8.94
C ASP A 239 -6.43 -1.51 9.93
N LEU A 240 -7.57 -0.98 9.47
CA LEU A 240 -8.78 -0.87 10.28
C LEU A 240 -9.39 -2.25 10.58
N ILE A 241 -9.46 -3.14 9.58
CA ILE A 241 -9.95 -4.52 9.74
C ILE A 241 -9.06 -5.31 10.69
N GLU A 242 -7.74 -5.17 10.56
CA GLU A 242 -6.78 -5.83 11.44
C GLU A 242 -6.95 -5.37 12.89
N LYS A 243 -7.14 -4.07 13.13
CA LYS A 243 -7.42 -3.55 14.47
C LYS A 243 -8.73 -4.10 15.06
N ILE A 244 -9.81 -4.08 14.28
CA ILE A 244 -11.10 -4.62 14.73
C ILE A 244 -10.97 -6.12 15.04
N THR A 245 -10.25 -6.87 14.20
CA THR A 245 -10.09 -8.31 14.37
C THR A 245 -9.17 -8.64 15.55
N GLY A 246 -8.08 -7.89 15.74
CA GLY A 246 -7.11 -8.10 16.82
C GLY A 246 -7.60 -7.64 18.19
N ASP A 247 -8.28 -6.50 18.28
CA ASP A 247 -8.79 -5.99 19.56
C ASP A 247 -10.04 -6.74 20.05
N PHE A 248 -10.81 -7.34 19.13
CA PHE A 248 -12.10 -7.98 19.43
C PHE A 248 -12.19 -9.44 18.97
N GLU A 249 -11.08 -10.15 18.83
CA GLU A 249 -11.02 -11.56 18.39
C GLU A 249 -11.93 -12.48 19.23
N ASP A 250 -12.10 -12.17 20.52
CA ASP A 250 -12.98 -12.91 21.44
C ASP A 250 -14.46 -12.82 21.07
N HIS A 251 -14.89 -11.74 20.41
CA HIS A 251 -16.28 -11.49 20.04
C HIS A 251 -16.52 -11.62 18.53
N VAL A 252 -15.49 -11.37 17.72
CA VAL A 252 -15.54 -11.30 16.26
C VAL A 252 -14.92 -12.56 15.66
N GLN A 253 -15.71 -13.32 14.91
CA GLN A 253 -15.21 -14.43 14.10
C GLN A 253 -14.47 -13.92 12.87
N SER A 254 -15.02 -12.93 12.19
CA SER A 254 -14.43 -12.33 10.98
C SER A 254 -15.09 -10.98 10.65
N VAL A 255 -14.35 -10.16 9.91
CA VAL A 255 -14.83 -8.90 9.33
C VAL A 255 -14.77 -9.00 7.81
N ASP A 256 -15.90 -8.75 7.14
CA ASP A 256 -16.01 -8.75 5.68
C ASP A 256 -16.31 -7.34 5.13
N ILE A 257 -15.75 -7.01 3.97
CA ILE A 257 -16.10 -5.79 3.24
C ILE A 257 -17.33 -6.08 2.37
N VAL A 258 -18.44 -5.39 2.66
CA VAL A 258 -19.68 -5.51 1.89
C VAL A 258 -19.69 -4.59 0.69
N ALA A 259 -19.29 -3.34 0.93
CA ALA A 259 -19.27 -2.30 -0.08
C ALA A 259 -18.14 -1.34 0.22
N PHE A 260 -17.47 -0.89 -0.83
CA PHE A 260 -16.40 0.08 -0.77
C PHE A 260 -16.65 1.13 -1.84
N ASN A 261 -16.97 2.35 -1.41
CA ASN A 261 -17.34 3.45 -2.27
C ASN A 261 -16.36 4.60 -2.07
N LYS A 262 -15.56 4.91 -3.09
CA LYS A 262 -14.71 6.11 -3.11
C LYS A 262 -15.58 7.35 -3.35
N ILE A 263 -15.38 8.40 -2.56
CA ILE A 263 -16.09 9.68 -2.58
C ILE A 263 -15.14 10.88 -2.67
#